data_AF-A0A954TKH2-F1
#
_entry.id   AF-A0A954TKH2-F1
#
_cell.length_a   1.000
_cell.length_b   1.000
_cell.length_c   1.000
_cell.angle_alpha   90.00
_cell.angle_beta   90.00
_cell.angle_gamma   90.00
#
_symmetry.space_group_name_H-M   'P 1'
#
loop_
_entity.id
_entity.type
_entity.pdbx_description
1 polymer ?
#
loop_
_entity_poly.entity_id
_entity_poly.type
_entity_poly.pdbx_seq_one_letter_code
_entity_poly.pdbx_strand_id
1 'polypeptide(L)'
;MSRTAAVTFKGTPMTLLGSELKVGEAAPEFTLHYFEGGLKTLTNSDLRGKPAIVSIVPSLDTGVCQIQTKRFNSELAGLGDKVQA
;
A
#
# COMPACT_ATOMS: atom_id res chain seq x y z
N MET A 1 -12.67 9.21 -13.09
CA MET A 1 -11.53 9.40 -14.02
C MET A 1 -10.75 8.11 -14.13
N SER A 2 -10.12 7.81 -15.28
CA SER A 2 -9.27 6.64 -15.51
C SER A 2 -7.99 7.06 -16.24
N ARG A 3 -6.92 6.28 -16.06
CA ARG A 3 -5.59 6.49 -16.64
C ARG A 3 -5.25 5.30 -17.53
N THR A 4 -5.44 5.48 -18.84
CA THR A 4 -5.17 4.45 -19.85
C THR A 4 -3.67 4.20 -19.98
N ALA A 5 -3.28 2.94 -20.16
CA ALA A 5 -1.87 2.53 -20.30
C ALA A 5 -0.95 3.02 -19.16
N ALA A 6 -1.50 3.20 -17.96
CA ALA A 6 -0.77 3.74 -16.81
C ALA A 6 0.32 2.80 -16.29
N VAL A 7 0.16 1.49 -16.52
CA VAL A 7 1.16 0.46 -16.21
C VAL A 7 1.14 -0.60 -17.31
N THR A 8 2.15 -1.47 -17.33
CA THR A 8 2.19 -2.63 -18.22
C THR A 8 2.20 -3.92 -17.41
N PHE A 9 1.47 -4.94 -17.87
CA PHE A 9 1.57 -6.30 -17.37
C PHE A 9 2.07 -7.21 -18.49
N LYS A 10 3.30 -7.73 -18.35
CA LYS A 10 3.98 -8.54 -19.38
C LYS A 10 3.99 -7.87 -20.77
N GLY A 11 4.21 -6.55 -20.79
CA GLY A 11 4.22 -5.73 -22.01
C GLY A 11 2.83 -5.26 -22.47
N THR A 12 1.74 -5.80 -21.94
CA THR A 12 0.38 -5.35 -22.27
C THR A 12 0.01 -4.12 -21.44
N PRO A 13 -0.37 -2.99 -22.07
CA PRO A 13 -0.80 -1.79 -21.35
C PRO A 13 -2.10 -2.02 -20.58
N MET A 14 -2.15 -1.59 -19.32
CA MET A 14 -3.31 -1.71 -18.44
C MET A 14 -3.83 -0.32 -18.04
N THR A 15 -5.14 -0.21 -17.87
CA THR A 15 -5.80 1.02 -17.38
C THR A 15 -5.94 0.96 -15.87
N LEU A 16 -5.62 2.06 -15.19
CA LEU A 16 -5.89 2.23 -13.76
C LEU A 16 -7.08 3.17 -13.57
N LEU A 17 -7.95 2.84 -12.61
CA LEU A 17 -9.04 3.72 -12.21
C LEU A 17 -8.55 4.75 -11.20
N GLY A 18 -9.20 5.91 -11.17
CA GLY A 18 -8.84 7.02 -10.28
C GLY A 18 -7.70 7.89 -10.82
N SER A 19 -7.56 9.07 -10.23
CA SER A 19 -6.43 9.96 -10.46
C SER A 19 -5.16 9.43 -9.79
N GLU A 20 -4.02 9.83 -10.31
CA GLU A 20 -2.74 9.65 -9.64
C GLU A 20 -2.66 10.58 -8.42
N LEU A 21 -2.13 10.07 -7.31
CA LEU A 21 -1.92 10.84 -6.09
C LEU A 21 -0.64 11.66 -6.21
N LYS A 22 -0.67 12.90 -5.72
CA LYS A 22 0.51 13.78 -5.71
C LYS A 22 0.98 14.09 -4.30
N VAL A 23 2.27 14.41 -4.19
CA VAL A 23 2.87 14.86 -2.92
C VAL A 23 2.15 16.11 -2.43
N GLY A 24 1.77 16.11 -1.14
CA GLY A 24 1.04 17.20 -0.51
C GLY A 24 -0.48 17.10 -0.65
N GLU A 25 -1.00 16.19 -1.47
CA GLU A 25 -2.44 15.89 -1.49
C GLU A 25 -2.83 15.10 -0.24
N ALA A 26 -4.06 15.34 0.23
CA ALA A 26 -4.65 14.52 1.28
C ALA A 26 -4.84 13.09 0.76
N ALA A 27 -4.44 12.11 1.57
CA ALA A 27 -4.66 10.70 1.24
C ALA A 27 -6.17 10.42 1.13
N PRO A 28 -6.63 9.68 0.11
CA PRO A 28 -8.04 9.29 0.00
C PRO A 28 -8.49 8.49 1.21
N GLU A 29 -9.74 8.65 1.63
CA GLU A 29 -10.36 7.82 2.66
C GLU A 29 -10.47 6.37 2.19
N PHE A 30 -10.10 5.44 3.05
CA PHE A 30 -10.16 4.01 2.83
C PHE A 30 -10.50 3.24 4.10
N THR A 31 -11.01 2.04 3.88
CA THR A 31 -11.24 1.05 4.92
C THR A 31 -10.58 -0.25 4.47
N LEU A 32 -9.66 -0.76 5.28
CA LEU A 32 -8.95 -2.01 5.06
C LEU A 32 -9.39 -3.04 6.11
N HIS A 33 -9.25 -4.31 5.76
CA HIS A 33 -9.50 -5.42 6.67
C HIS A 33 -8.25 -6.28 6.82
N TYR A 34 -8.00 -6.73 8.05
CA TYR A 34 -6.89 -7.61 8.36
C TYR A 34 -7.32 -8.66 9.39
N PHE A 35 -6.55 -9.73 9.50
CA PHE A 35 -6.83 -10.83 10.42
C PHE A 35 -5.81 -10.84 11.57
N GLU A 36 -6.31 -10.69 12.79
CA GLU A 36 -5.52 -10.81 14.01
C GLU A 36 -6.41 -11.35 15.14
N GLY A 37 -6.44 -12.68 15.31
CA GLY A 37 -7.38 -13.34 16.24
C GLY A 37 -8.86 -13.13 15.88
N GLY A 38 -9.14 -12.67 14.66
CA GLY A 38 -10.45 -12.24 14.18
C GLY A 38 -10.33 -11.23 13.04
N LEU A 39 -11.40 -11.02 12.29
CA LEU A 39 -11.45 -10.00 11.23
C LEU A 39 -11.59 -8.62 11.87
N LYS A 40 -10.61 -7.75 11.63
CA LYS A 40 -10.56 -6.38 12.14
C LYS A 40 -10.56 -5.38 10.98
N THR A 41 -10.83 -4.13 11.32
CA THR A 41 -10.90 -3.02 10.37
C THR A 41 -9.82 -1.99 10.70
N LEU A 42 -9.29 -1.33 9.67
CA LEU A 42 -8.34 -0.23 9.75
C LEU A 42 -8.78 0.88 8.79
N THR A 43 -8.69 2.13 9.23
CA THR A 43 -9.08 3.34 8.50
C THR A 43 -7.97 4.38 8.53
N ASN A 44 -8.10 5.44 7.74
CA ASN A 44 -7.14 6.56 7.76
C ASN A 44 -6.95 7.19 9.14
N SER A 45 -8.00 7.22 9.98
CA SER A 45 -7.90 7.75 11.34
C SER A 45 -6.98 6.93 12.24
N ASP A 46 -6.92 5.61 12.02
CA ASP A 46 -6.09 4.70 12.82
C ASP A 46 -4.59 4.85 12.51
N LEU A 47 -4.26 5.49 11.38
CA LEU A 47 -2.88 5.74 10.92
C LEU A 47 -2.36 7.13 11.28
N ARG A 48 -3.10 7.92 12.07
CA ARG A 48 -2.69 9.27 12.46
C ARG A 48 -1.67 9.24 13.61
N GLY A 49 -0.81 10.25 13.66
CA GLY A 49 0.12 10.49 14.77
C GLY A 49 1.59 10.19 14.46
N LYS A 50 1.85 9.22 13.58
CA LYS A 50 3.18 8.98 12.99
C LYS A 50 3.08 8.83 11.47
N PRO A 51 4.17 9.05 10.72
CA PRO A 51 4.19 8.73 9.29
C PRO A 51 3.88 7.25 9.05
N ALA A 52 2.89 6.97 8.20
CA ALA A 52 2.55 5.61 7.77
C ALA A 52 3.10 5.36 6.37
N ILE A 53 3.61 4.15 6.13
CA ILE A 53 4.11 3.73 4.81
C ILE A 53 3.22 2.59 4.30
N VAL A 54 2.69 2.73 3.09
CA VAL A 54 1.78 1.75 2.48
C VAL A 54 2.48 1.08 1.30
N SER A 55 2.76 -0.23 1.43
CA SER A 55 3.31 -1.05 0.34
C SER A 55 2.20 -1.80 -0.37
N ILE A 56 1.83 -1.35 -1.58
CA ILE A 56 0.73 -1.93 -2.37
C ILE A 56 1.30 -2.99 -3.32
N VAL A 57 0.72 -4.19 -3.30
CA VAL A 57 1.06 -5.29 -4.21
C VAL A 57 -0.21 -5.96 -4.76
N PRO A 58 -0.18 -6.53 -5.98
CA PRO A 58 -1.35 -7.24 -6.52
C PRO A 58 -1.73 -8.50 -5.71
N SER A 59 -0.74 -9.27 -5.25
CA SER A 59 -0.97 -10.50 -4.48
C SER A 59 0.30 -10.90 -3.75
N LEU A 60 0.18 -11.16 -2.44
CA LEU A 60 1.27 -11.66 -1.60
C LEU A 60 1.73 -13.08 -1.98
N ASP A 61 0.88 -13.85 -2.68
CA ASP A 61 1.14 -15.23 -3.08
C ASP A 61 2.01 -15.34 -4.34
N THR A 62 2.52 -14.21 -4.85
CA THR A 62 3.39 -14.18 -6.02
C THR A 62 4.83 -13.84 -5.64
N GLY A 63 5.80 -14.50 -6.29
CA GLY A 63 7.20 -14.47 -5.86
C GLY A 63 7.81 -13.07 -5.74
N VAL A 64 7.57 -12.18 -6.71
CA VAL A 64 8.12 -10.80 -6.67
C VAL A 64 7.48 -9.99 -5.55
N CYS A 65 6.17 -10.06 -5.38
CA CYS A 65 5.44 -9.34 -4.33
C CYS A 65 5.81 -9.85 -2.93
N GLN A 66 6.04 -11.15 -2.78
CA GLN A 66 6.53 -11.74 -1.54
C GLN A 66 7.92 -11.21 -1.18
N ILE A 67 8.83 -11.15 -2.16
CA ILE A 67 10.18 -10.59 -1.97
C ILE A 67 10.11 -9.13 -1.56
N GLN A 68 9.29 -8.32 -2.24
CA GLN A 68 9.04 -6.92 -1.87
C GLN A 68 8.57 -6.82 -0.41
N THR A 69 7.59 -7.62 -0.01
CA THR A 69 7.01 -7.58 1.33
C THR A 69 8.03 -7.94 2.41
N LYS A 70 8.85 -8.97 2.17
CA LYS A 70 9.95 -9.33 3.10
C LYS A 70 10.96 -8.20 3.24
N ARG A 71 11.38 -7.60 2.13
CA ARG A 71 12.33 -6.47 2.13
C ARG A 71 11.75 -5.26 2.86
N PHE A 72 10.50 -4.92 2.56
CA PHE A 72 9.76 -3.83 3.20
C PHE A 72 9.76 -3.98 4.73
N ASN A 73 9.43 -5.17 5.24
CA ASN A 73 9.43 -5.43 6.68
C ASN A 73 10.83 -5.30 7.31
N SER A 74 11.88 -5.78 6.62
CA SER A 74 13.26 -5.63 7.10
C SER A 74 13.71 -4.16 7.16
N GLU A 75 13.35 -3.36 6.16
CA GLU A 75 13.69 -1.92 6.13
C GLU A 75 12.88 -1.13 7.18
N LEU A 76 11.60 -1.45 7.37
CA LEU A 76 10.76 -0.87 8.42
C LEU A 76 11.34 -1.10 9.82
N ALA A 77 11.85 -2.31 10.11
CA ALA A 77 12.47 -2.60 11.40
C ALA A 77 13.66 -1.67 11.71
N GLY A 78 14.38 -1.21 10.67
CA GLY A 78 15.47 -0.25 10.81
C GLY A 78 15.02 1.19 11.10
N LEU A 79 13.74 1.53 10.90
CA LEU A 79 13.20 2.86 11.19
C LEU A 79 12.76 3.03 12.65
N GLY A 80 12.57 1.92 13.38
CA GLY A 80 12.12 1.92 14.77
C GLY A 80 10.83 2.74 14.95
N ASP A 81 10.77 3.53 16.03
CA ASP A 81 9.58 4.30 16.40
C ASP A 81 9.25 5.50 15.51
N LYS A 82 10.02 5.76 14.45
CA LYS A 82 9.83 6.92 13.57
C LYS A 82 8.62 6.82 12.66
N VAL A 83 8.09 5.62 12.47
CA VAL A 83 6.95 5.34 11.58
C VAL A 83 5.89 4.54 12.31
N GLN A 84 4.68 4.57 11.79
CA GLN A 84 3.63 3.62 12.13
C GLN A 84 4.01 2.29 11.45
N ALA A 85 4.35 1.27 12.24
CA ALA A 85 4.68 -0.07 11.78
C ALA A 85 3.60 -1.07 12.20
#